data_AF-A0AAN5C256-F1
#
_entry.id   AF-A0AAN5C256-F1
#
_cell.length_a   1.000
_cell.length_b   1.000
_cell.length_c   1.000
_cell.angle_alpha   90.00
_cell.angle_beta   90.00
_cell.angle_gamma   90.00
#
_symmetry.space_group_name_H-M   'P 1'
#
loop_
_entity.id
_entity.type
_entity.pdbx_description
1 polymer ?
#
loop_
_entity_poly.entity_id
_entity_poly.type
_entity_poly.pdbx_seq_one_letter_code
_entity_poly.pdbx_strand_id
1 'polypeptide(L)'
;MLEFFQHDLEASNLLKNVDWDAWFYAPGLPPKPQFDTSLVDVVYELSSKWKSLPDSSFQPRTSDIEGLTANQIVVLLEQILLFERPLTPELSRVLGEVYSLAKSENIEVSNLYFQVGLRAGDDTVYKPTAELLGKIGRMKFVRPL
;
A
#
# COMPACT_ATOMS: atom_id res chain seq x y z
N MET A 1 9.00 -0.07 35.18
CA MET A 1 9.78 0.30 33.98
C MET A 1 10.74 1.45 34.27
N LEU A 2 10.29 2.57 34.87
CA LEU A 2 11.15 3.73 35.16
C LEU A 2 12.25 3.46 36.21
N GLU A 3 12.01 2.57 37.18
CA GLU A 3 13.02 2.19 38.20
C GLU A 3 14.30 1.56 37.61
N PHE A 4 14.18 0.83 36.51
CA PHE A 4 15.34 0.22 35.84
C PHE A 4 16.35 1.27 35.38
N PHE A 5 15.87 2.45 34.97
CA PHE A 5 16.69 3.56 34.49
C PHE A 5 17.03 4.59 35.56
N GLN A 6 16.79 4.30 36.85
CA GLN A 6 17.02 5.27 37.94
C GLN A 6 18.47 5.78 38.02
N HIS A 7 19.44 4.95 37.62
CA HIS A 7 20.87 5.29 37.64
C HIS A 7 21.34 6.04 36.39
N ASP A 8 20.50 6.12 35.35
CA ASP A 8 20.73 6.90 34.14
C ASP A 8 19.77 8.10 34.11
N LEU A 9 20.27 9.23 34.60
CA LEU A 9 19.49 10.47 34.73
C LEU A 9 19.01 11.00 33.37
N GLU A 10 19.78 10.78 32.29
CA GLU A 10 19.41 11.23 30.95
C GLU A 10 18.23 10.42 30.43
N ALA A 11 18.37 9.08 30.43
CA ALA A 11 17.29 8.18 30.03
C ALA A 11 16.04 8.38 30.90
N SER A 12 16.20 8.52 32.21
CA SER A 12 15.09 8.75 33.15
C SER A 12 14.32 10.03 32.83
N ASN A 13 15.02 11.12 32.47
CA ASN A 13 14.38 12.38 32.11
C ASN A 13 13.70 12.30 30.74
N LEU A 14 14.31 11.65 29.74
CA LEU A 14 13.68 11.45 28.43
C LEU A 14 12.40 10.61 28.54
N LEU A 15 12.42 9.53 29.33
CA LEU A 15 11.25 8.67 29.53
C LEU A 15 10.11 9.38 30.27
N LYS A 16 10.39 10.40 31.10
CA LYS A 16 9.35 11.22 31.73
C LYS A 16 8.61 12.12 30.74
N ASN A 17 9.24 12.47 29.62
CA ASN A 17 8.62 13.30 28.57
C ASN A 17 7.75 12.49 27.60
N VAL A 18 7.80 11.16 27.66
CA VAL A 18 6.93 10.29 26.86
C VAL A 18 5.55 10.26 27.50
N ASP A 19 4.52 10.56 26.71
CA ASP A 19 3.13 10.46 27.13
C ASP A 19 2.67 8.99 27.17
N TRP A 20 3.07 8.27 28.22
CA TRP A 20 2.77 6.84 28.37
C TRP A 20 1.28 6.53 28.35
N ASP A 21 0.44 7.43 28.87
CA ASP A 21 -1.00 7.20 28.88
C ASP A 21 -1.57 7.29 27.47
N ALA A 22 -1.14 8.27 26.66
CA ALA A 22 -1.51 8.31 25.26
C ALA A 22 -0.99 7.10 24.48
N TRP A 23 0.26 6.69 24.71
CA TRP A 23 0.88 5.56 24.02
C TRP A 23 0.25 4.19 24.36
N PHE A 24 -0.17 3.97 25.60
CA PHE A 24 -0.73 2.68 26.03
C PHE A 24 -2.25 2.62 26.03
N TYR A 25 -2.95 3.73 26.25
CA TYR A 25 -4.37 3.71 26.56
C TYR A 25 -5.24 4.60 25.68
N ALA A 26 -4.68 5.61 25.00
CA ALA A 26 -5.48 6.43 24.11
C ALA A 26 -5.81 5.70 22.79
N PRO A 27 -7.04 5.83 22.27
CA PRO A 27 -7.39 5.31 20.96
C PRO A 27 -6.88 6.22 19.82
N GLY A 28 -6.76 5.67 18.63
CA GLY A 28 -6.37 6.41 17.42
C GLY A 28 -4.92 6.17 17.01
N LEU A 29 -4.38 7.07 16.20
CA LEU A 29 -2.99 6.99 15.74
C LEU A 29 -2.05 7.70 16.72
N PRO A 30 -0.86 7.14 17.01
CA PRO A 30 0.14 7.83 17.79
C PRO A 30 0.70 9.04 17.02
N PRO A 31 1.45 9.93 17.69
CA PRO A 31 2.18 10.99 17.01
C PRO A 31 3.04 10.44 15.87
N LYS A 32 2.89 11.00 14.66
CA LYS A 32 3.61 10.53 13.47
C LYS A 32 5.11 10.86 13.61
N PRO A 33 6.01 9.87 13.62
CA PRO A 33 7.44 10.13 13.63
C PRO A 33 7.92 10.60 12.25
N GLN A 34 9.13 11.15 12.20
CA GLN A 34 9.79 11.50 10.95
C GLN A 34 10.48 10.26 10.39
N PHE A 35 9.95 9.74 9.28
CA PHE A 35 10.56 8.64 8.54
C PHE A 35 11.34 9.18 7.34
N ASP A 36 12.40 8.47 6.96
CA ASP A 36 12.98 8.66 5.63
C ASP A 36 11.99 8.13 4.57
N THR A 37 11.61 8.99 3.64
CA THR A 37 10.62 8.69 2.59
C THR A 37 11.26 8.43 1.22
N SER A 38 12.58 8.47 1.12
CA SER A 38 13.33 8.38 -0.14
C SER A 38 12.87 7.25 -1.08
N LEU A 39 12.56 6.07 -0.52
CA LEU A 39 12.10 4.91 -1.30
C LEU A 39 10.63 5.00 -1.76
N VAL A 40 9.78 5.71 -1.03
CA VAL A 40 8.33 5.80 -1.33
C VAL A 40 7.97 7.03 -2.13
N ASP A 41 8.81 8.07 -2.15
CA ASP A 41 8.53 9.30 -2.89
C ASP A 41 8.36 9.05 -4.39
N VAL A 42 9.22 8.21 -4.99
CA VAL A 42 9.09 7.78 -6.40
C VAL A 42 7.75 7.07 -6.67
N VAL A 43 7.28 6.28 -5.69
CA VAL A 43 6.02 5.55 -5.78
C VAL A 43 4.83 6.50 -5.68
N TYR A 44 4.90 7.50 -4.80
CA TYR A 44 3.86 8.51 -4.64
C TYR A 44 3.73 9.40 -5.88
N GLU A 45 4.83 9.74 -6.52
CA GLU A 45 4.82 10.44 -7.80
C GLU A 45 4.14 9.61 -8.89
N LEU A 46 4.47 8.32 -9.01
CA LEU A 46 3.84 7.44 -9.98
C LEU A 46 2.34 7.26 -9.69
N SER A 47 1.96 7.07 -8.43
CA SER A 47 0.56 7.01 -8.02
C SER A 47 -0.20 8.29 -8.39
N SER A 48 0.41 9.46 -8.18
CA SER A 48 -0.17 10.75 -8.56
C SER A 48 -0.37 10.88 -10.07
N LYS A 49 0.56 10.37 -10.88
CA LYS A 49 0.40 10.29 -12.33
C LYS A 49 -0.78 9.40 -12.73
N TRP A 50 -0.93 8.25 -12.08
CA TRP A 50 -2.09 7.37 -12.29
C TRP A 50 -3.42 8.05 -11.89
N LYS A 51 -3.44 8.75 -10.76
CA LYS A 51 -4.62 9.51 -10.28
C LYS A 51 -5.05 10.61 -11.26
N SER A 52 -4.11 11.14 -12.04
CA SER A 52 -4.39 12.22 -13.00
C SER A 52 -5.04 11.74 -14.31
N LEU A 53 -5.15 10.43 -14.53
CA LEU A 53 -5.82 9.88 -15.72
C LEU A 53 -7.35 9.87 -15.56
N PRO A 54 -8.12 10.07 -16.64
CA PRO A 54 -7.68 10.24 -18.04
C PRO A 54 -7.34 11.68 -18.45
N ASP A 55 -7.37 12.63 -17.52
CA ASP A 55 -7.29 14.06 -17.82
C ASP A 55 -5.86 14.57 -18.13
N SER A 56 -4.86 13.68 -18.09
CA SER A 56 -3.45 14.01 -18.30
C SER A 56 -2.85 13.32 -19.52
N SER A 57 -1.68 13.78 -19.96
CA SER A 57 -0.90 13.19 -21.05
C SER A 57 -0.03 12.01 -20.61
N PHE A 58 -0.17 11.55 -19.36
CA PHE A 58 0.62 10.42 -18.86
C PHE A 58 0.24 9.15 -19.63
N GLN A 59 1.24 8.41 -20.10
CA GLN A 59 1.05 7.14 -20.79
C GLN A 59 1.81 6.08 -20.01
N PRO A 60 1.12 5.17 -19.30
CA PRO A 60 1.78 4.11 -18.56
C PRO A 60 2.65 3.23 -19.46
N ARG A 61 3.86 2.93 -19.00
CA ARG A 61 4.84 2.07 -19.69
C ARG A 61 5.52 1.15 -18.71
N THR A 62 5.94 -0.03 -19.15
CA THR A 62 6.66 -1.02 -18.32
C THR A 62 7.86 -0.43 -17.58
N SER A 63 8.54 0.57 -18.17
CA SER A 63 9.69 1.27 -17.58
C SER A 63 9.35 2.08 -16.32
N ASP A 64 8.09 2.44 -16.10
CA ASP A 64 7.69 3.25 -14.93
C ASP A 64 7.94 2.52 -13.60
N ILE A 65 7.92 1.19 -13.63
CA ILE A 65 8.18 0.33 -12.47
C ILE A 65 9.56 -0.34 -12.52
N GLU A 66 10.39 0.01 -13.51
CA GLU A 66 11.72 -0.56 -13.64
C GLU A 66 12.60 -0.12 -12.45
N GLY A 67 13.25 -1.09 -11.81
CA GLY A 67 14.03 -0.85 -10.60
C GLY A 67 13.21 -0.73 -9.31
N LEU A 68 11.88 -0.76 -9.38
CA LEU A 68 11.05 -0.84 -8.17
C LEU A 68 11.06 -2.25 -7.58
N THR A 69 11.19 -2.31 -6.25
CA THR A 69 11.04 -3.55 -5.50
C THR A 69 9.57 -3.98 -5.43
N ALA A 70 9.32 -5.25 -5.12
CA ALA A 70 7.96 -5.75 -4.93
C ALA A 70 7.18 -4.97 -3.85
N ASN A 71 7.87 -4.55 -2.77
CA ASN A 71 7.24 -3.74 -1.72
C ASN A 71 6.83 -2.35 -2.23
N GLN A 72 7.61 -1.73 -3.12
CA GLN A 72 7.24 -0.46 -3.73
C GLN A 72 6.04 -0.60 -4.68
N ILE A 73 5.93 -1.72 -5.41
CA ILE A 73 4.74 -2.03 -6.23
C ILE A 73 3.51 -2.26 -5.34
N VAL A 74 3.67 -2.94 -4.20
CA VAL A 74 2.62 -3.09 -3.19
C VAL A 74 2.14 -1.71 -2.71
N VAL A 75 3.06 -0.81 -2.34
CA VAL A 75 2.72 0.56 -1.92
C VAL A 75 2.01 1.31 -3.05
N LEU A 76 2.44 1.17 -4.31
CA LEU A 76 1.76 1.79 -5.46
C LEU A 76 0.28 1.39 -5.51
N LEU A 77 0.01 0.09 -5.42
CA LEU A 77 -1.36 -0.45 -5.49
C LEU A 77 -2.19 -0.05 -4.26
N GLU A 78 -1.59 -0.03 -3.07
CA GLU A 78 -2.24 0.49 -1.87
C GLU A 78 -2.62 1.96 -2.04
N GLN A 79 -1.75 2.80 -2.60
CA GLN A 79 -2.06 4.20 -2.87
C GLN A 79 -3.20 4.35 -3.89
N ILE A 80 -3.24 3.53 -4.94
CA ILE A 80 -4.33 3.53 -5.92
C ILE A 80 -5.67 3.14 -5.26
N LEU A 81 -5.66 2.16 -4.35
CA LEU A 81 -6.87 1.78 -3.59
C LEU A 81 -7.41 2.89 -2.70
N LEU A 82 -6.56 3.83 -2.27
CA LEU A 82 -6.94 4.98 -1.46
C LEU A 82 -7.55 6.13 -2.27
N PHE A 83 -7.62 6.03 -3.59
CA PHE A 83 -8.26 7.08 -4.39
C PHE A 83 -9.75 7.23 -4.03
N GLU A 84 -10.18 8.48 -3.87
CA GLU A 84 -11.60 8.81 -3.64
C GLU A 84 -12.47 8.32 -4.78
N ARG A 85 -12.00 8.50 -6.01
CA ARG A 85 -12.58 7.92 -7.22
C ARG A 85 -11.69 6.76 -7.67
N PRO A 86 -12.22 5.52 -7.68
CA PRO A 86 -11.49 4.39 -8.25
C PRO A 86 -11.09 4.66 -9.70
N LEU A 87 -10.09 3.92 -10.19
CA LEU A 87 -9.80 3.87 -11.62
C LEU A 87 -11.03 3.37 -12.39
N THR A 88 -11.14 3.73 -13.66
CA THR A 88 -12.14 3.11 -14.54
C THR A 88 -11.76 1.66 -14.83
N PRO A 89 -12.71 0.79 -15.23
CA PRO A 89 -12.41 -0.57 -15.65
C PRO A 89 -11.30 -0.64 -16.70
N GLU A 90 -11.30 0.28 -17.67
CA GLU A 90 -10.29 0.33 -18.73
C GLU A 90 -8.90 0.66 -18.18
N LEU A 91 -8.79 1.63 -17.27
CA LEU A 91 -7.51 2.00 -16.65
C LEU A 91 -6.98 0.90 -15.72
N SER A 92 -7.86 0.17 -15.04
CA SER A 92 -7.49 -1.03 -14.28
C SER A 92 -6.84 -2.09 -15.18
N ARG A 93 -7.45 -2.38 -16.34
CA ARG A 93 -6.90 -3.34 -17.30
C ARG A 93 -5.53 -2.88 -17.82
N VAL A 94 -5.40 -1.60 -18.19
CA VAL A 94 -4.12 -1.02 -18.62
C VAL A 94 -3.06 -1.18 -17.52
N LEU A 95 -3.40 -0.92 -16.26
CA LEU A 95 -2.49 -1.10 -15.12
C LEU A 95 -2.00 -2.56 -15.01
N GLY A 96 -2.93 -3.51 -15.09
CA GLY A 96 -2.62 -4.93 -15.01
C GLY A 96 -1.79 -5.46 -16.17
N GLU A 97 -2.08 -4.99 -17.39
CA GLU A 97 -1.38 -5.38 -18.61
C GLU A 97 0.02 -4.78 -18.68
N VAL A 98 0.15 -3.46 -18.50
CA VAL A 98 1.43 -2.74 -18.62
C VAL A 98 2.41 -3.20 -17.56
N TYR A 99 1.97 -3.49 -16.33
CA TYR A 99 2.84 -3.91 -15.24
C TYR A 99 2.80 -5.42 -14.95
N SER A 100 2.09 -6.21 -15.76
CA SER A 100 1.97 -7.67 -15.62
C SER A 100 1.54 -8.15 -14.22
N LEU A 101 0.71 -7.37 -13.51
CA LEU A 101 0.39 -7.58 -12.10
C LEU A 101 -0.46 -8.83 -11.85
N ALA A 102 -1.37 -9.13 -12.76
CA ALA A 102 -2.24 -10.32 -12.70
C ALA A 102 -1.46 -11.64 -12.80
N LYS A 103 -0.26 -11.60 -13.42
CA LYS A 103 0.60 -12.77 -13.65
C LYS A 103 1.75 -12.86 -12.64
N SER A 104 1.80 -11.97 -11.66
CA SER A 104 2.85 -11.99 -10.65
C SER A 104 2.79 -13.26 -9.82
N GLU A 105 3.94 -13.86 -9.55
CA GLU A 105 4.06 -14.95 -8.56
C GLU A 105 3.98 -14.41 -7.12
N ASN A 106 4.14 -13.10 -6.94
CA ASN A 106 3.99 -12.46 -5.64
C ASN A 106 2.51 -12.24 -5.33
N ILE A 107 2.00 -13.06 -4.42
CA ILE A 107 0.61 -13.01 -3.97
C ILE A 107 0.20 -11.64 -3.39
N GLU A 108 1.10 -10.90 -2.73
CA GLU A 108 0.78 -9.56 -2.20
C GLU A 108 0.45 -8.60 -3.35
N VAL A 109 1.23 -8.67 -4.44
CA VAL A 109 1.04 -7.85 -5.64
C VAL A 109 -0.26 -8.23 -6.35
N SER A 110 -0.45 -9.52 -6.65
CA SER A 110 -1.65 -9.97 -7.35
C SER A 110 -2.93 -9.74 -6.55
N ASN A 111 -2.89 -9.96 -5.23
CA ASN A 111 -4.02 -9.70 -4.32
C ASN A 111 -4.43 -8.22 -4.33
N LEU A 112 -3.47 -7.29 -4.24
CA LEU A 112 -3.77 -5.87 -4.28
C LEU A 112 -4.25 -5.40 -5.66
N TYR A 113 -3.67 -5.93 -6.74
CA TYR A 113 -4.14 -5.65 -8.09
C TYR A 113 -5.60 -6.11 -8.28
N PHE A 114 -5.96 -7.30 -7.81
CA PHE A 114 -7.34 -7.77 -7.87
C PHE A 114 -8.29 -6.89 -7.06
N GLN A 115 -7.90 -6.40 -5.88
CA GLN A 115 -8.71 -5.41 -5.15
C GLN A 115 -8.89 -4.11 -5.96
N VAL A 116 -7.85 -3.63 -6.64
CA VAL A 116 -7.94 -2.44 -7.52
C VAL A 116 -8.95 -2.69 -8.62
N GLY A 117 -8.85 -3.82 -9.32
CA GLY A 117 -9.77 -4.15 -10.41
C GLY A 117 -11.21 -4.35 -9.94
N LEU A 118 -11.44 -5.01 -8.80
CA LEU A 118 -12.76 -5.16 -8.22
C LEU A 118 -13.38 -3.81 -7.87
N ARG A 119 -12.60 -2.90 -7.25
CA ARG A 119 -13.05 -1.55 -6.89
C ARG A 119 -13.29 -0.68 -8.13
N ALA A 120 -12.54 -0.90 -9.20
CA ALA A 120 -12.72 -0.25 -10.49
C ALA A 120 -13.93 -0.76 -11.27
N GLY A 121 -14.49 -1.92 -10.92
CA GLY A 121 -15.55 -2.58 -11.69
C GLY A 121 -15.03 -3.32 -12.93
N ASP A 122 -13.77 -3.73 -12.92
CA ASP A 122 -13.15 -4.52 -13.99
C ASP A 122 -13.55 -6.00 -13.89
N ASP A 123 -14.41 -6.44 -14.80
CA ASP A 123 -14.91 -7.82 -14.86
C ASP A 123 -13.81 -8.85 -15.18
N THR A 124 -12.70 -8.43 -15.79
CA THR A 124 -11.61 -9.33 -16.19
C THR A 124 -10.90 -9.92 -14.97
N VAL A 125 -10.95 -9.26 -13.81
CA VAL A 125 -10.32 -9.76 -12.57
C VAL A 125 -11.21 -10.70 -11.77
N TYR A 126 -12.51 -10.84 -12.09
CA TYR A 126 -13.44 -11.62 -11.28
C TYR A 126 -13.08 -13.11 -11.22
N LYS A 127 -12.85 -13.72 -12.38
CA LYS A 127 -12.47 -15.13 -12.47
C LYS A 127 -11.09 -15.39 -11.84
N PRO A 128 -10.02 -14.63 -12.17
CA PRO A 128 -8.73 -14.76 -11.50
C PRO A 128 -8.80 -14.60 -9.98
N THR A 129 -9.62 -13.66 -9.48
CA THR A 129 -9.84 -13.47 -8.05
C THR A 129 -10.46 -14.71 -7.41
N ALA A 130 -11.54 -15.25 -7.99
CA ALA A 130 -12.20 -16.44 -7.47
C ALA A 130 -11.26 -17.66 -7.47
N GLU A 131 -10.45 -17.82 -8.51
CA GLU A 131 -9.43 -18.86 -8.57
C GLU A 131 -8.34 -18.68 -7.51
N LEU A 132 -7.91 -17.44 -7.25
CA LEU A 132 -6.94 -17.14 -6.20
C LEU A 132 -7.52 -17.47 -4.82
N LEU A 133 -8.76 -17.04 -4.53
CA LEU A 133 -9.47 -17.32 -3.28
C LEU A 133 -9.62 -18.83 -3.02
N GLY A 134 -9.80 -19.63 -4.06
CA GLY A 134 -9.84 -21.09 -3.95
C GLY A 134 -8.50 -21.78 -3.63
N LYS A 135 -7.37 -21.07 -3.78
CA LYS A 135 -6.02 -21.61 -3.59
C LYS A 135 -5.34 -21.17 -2.29
N ILE A 136 -5.87 -20.14 -1.63
CA ILE A 136 -5.20 -19.48 -0.51
C ILE A 136 -6.07 -19.50 0.75
N GLY A 137 -5.45 -19.61 1.91
CA GLY A 137 -6.14 -19.62 3.21
C GLY A 137 -5.74 -18.49 4.16
N ARG A 138 -4.79 -17.63 3.77
CA ARG A 138 -4.30 -16.56 4.64
C ARG A 138 -5.35 -15.46 4.73
N MET A 139 -5.92 -15.26 5.93
CA MET A 139 -7.00 -14.30 6.18
C MET A 139 -6.69 -12.85 5.77
N LYS A 140 -5.41 -12.47 5.73
CA LYS A 140 -4.94 -11.18 5.18
C LYS A 140 -5.40 -10.96 3.72
N PHE A 141 -5.53 -12.02 2.93
CA PHE A 141 -5.89 -11.97 1.51
C PHE A 141 -7.35 -12.36 1.29
N VAL A 142 -7.82 -13.38 2.02
CA VAL A 142 -9.17 -13.94 1.83
C VAL A 142 -10.28 -13.01 2.32
N ARG A 143 -10.05 -12.22 3.38
CA ARG A 143 -11.10 -11.32 3.90
C ARG A 143 -11.27 -10.03 3.09
N PRO A 144 -10.20 -9.41 2.56
CA PRO A 144 -10.35 -8.17 1.79
C PRO A 144 -10.81 -8.36 0.34
N LEU A 145 -10.49 -9.51 -0.28
CA LEU A 145 -11.00 -9.91 -1.60
C LEU A 145 -12.41 -10.50 -1.49
#